data_AF-A0A2M7VZI4-F1
#
_entry.id   AF-A0A2M7VZI4-F1
#
_cell.length_a   1.000
_cell.length_b   1.000
_cell.length_c   1.000
_cell.angle_alpha   90.00
_cell.angle_beta   90.00
_cell.angle_gamma   90.00
#
_symmetry.space_group_name_H-M   'P 1'
#
loop_
_entity.id
_entity.type
_entity.pdbx_description
1 polymer ?
#
loop_
_entity_poly.entity_id
_entity_poly.type
_entity_poly.pdbx_seq_one_letter_code
_entity_poly.pdbx_strand_id
1 'polypeptide(L)' 'MEDIAAFIKKIENEFEELPKETLKPETSFRQIDDWSSMHALIIIALIDSEYDVLLSGEDLRTAETIQDLFNIVKTKRS' A
#
# COMPACT_ATOMS: atom_id res chain seq x y z
N MET A 1 2.90 -14.60 -3.70
CA MET A 1 2.93 -13.14 -3.50
C MET A 1 4.29 -12.65 -3.95
N GLU A 2 4.32 -11.51 -4.65
CA GLU A 2 5.54 -10.92 -5.19
C GLU A 2 6.40 -10.30 -4.08
N ASP A 3 7.60 -9.83 -4.42
CA ASP A 3 8.46 -9.08 -3.49
C ASP A 3 7.92 -7.68 -3.19
N ILE A 4 8.30 -7.12 -2.04
CA ILE A 4 7.88 -5.78 -1.63
C ILE A 4 8.27 -4.70 -2.64
N ALA A 5 9.38 -4.87 -3.36
CA ALA A 5 9.78 -3.95 -4.42
C ALA A 5 8.76 -3.91 -5.58
N ALA A 6 8.17 -5.05 -5.94
CA ALA A 6 7.12 -5.11 -6.95
C ALA A 6 5.81 -4.50 -6.43
N PHE A 7 5.49 -4.73 -5.15
CA PHE A 7 4.34 -4.13 -4.47
C PHE A 7 4.42 -2.60 -4.44
N ILE A 8 5.60 -2.07 -4.08
CA ILE A 8 5.88 -0.62 -4.10
C ILE A 8 5.68 -0.05 -5.51
N LYS A 9 6.25 -0.69 -6.54
CA LYS A 9 6.04 -0.28 -7.93
C LYS A 9 4.56 -0.30 -8.34
N LYS A 10 3.81 -1.28 -7.82
CA LYS A 10 2.34 -1.36 -7.81
C LYS A 10 1.71 -0.01 -7.49
N ILE A 11 1.94 0.37 -6.24
CA ILE A 11 1.44 1.58 -5.61
C ILE A 11 1.91 2.83 -6.37
N GLU A 12 3.21 2.97 -6.63
CA GLU A 12 3.76 4.14 -7.34
C GLU A 12 3.19 4.32 -8.76
N ASN A 13 2.76 3.25 -9.43
CA ASN A 13 2.12 3.37 -10.74
C ASN A 13 0.66 3.83 -10.65
N GLU A 14 -0.04 3.55 -9.55
CA GLU A 14 -1.40 4.06 -9.31
C GLU A 14 -1.40 5.51 -8.82
N PHE A 15 -0.34 5.92 -8.11
CA PHE A 15 -0.17 7.29 -7.63
C PHE A 15 0.60 8.12 -8.65
N GLU A 16 -0.10 8.69 -9.63
CA GLU A 16 0.48 9.61 -10.63
C GLU A 16 1.18 10.83 -10.00
N GLU A 17 0.77 11.21 -8.79
CA GLU A 17 1.27 12.34 -8.03
C GLU A 17 2.61 12.04 -7.33
N LEU A 18 2.93 10.75 -7.14
CA LEU A 18 4.17 10.33 -6.50
C LEU A 18 5.27 10.08 -7.53
N PRO A 19 6.48 10.61 -7.32
CA PRO A 19 7.60 10.23 -8.16
C PRO A 19 7.88 8.73 -8.01
N LYS A 20 8.33 8.10 -9.09
CA LYS A 20 8.73 6.69 -9.08
C LYS A 20 10.02 6.53 -8.28
N GLU A 21 10.15 5.39 -7.61
CA GLU A 21 11.30 5.02 -6.76
C GLU A 21 11.52 5.93 -5.53
N THR A 22 10.46 6.61 -5.08
CA THR A 22 10.52 7.46 -3.88
C THR A 22 10.02 6.73 -2.64
N LEU A 23 9.14 5.73 -2.83
CA LEU A 23 8.62 4.94 -1.73
C LEU A 23 9.60 3.82 -1.35
N LYS A 24 9.89 3.72 -0.06
CA LYS A 24 10.67 2.64 0.53
C LYS A 24 9.80 1.79 1.45
N PRO A 25 10.18 0.55 1.74
CA PRO A 25 9.49 -0.29 2.72
C PRO A 25 9.27 0.41 4.07
N GLU A 26 10.29 1.14 4.51
CA GLU A 26 10.34 1.91 5.75
C GLU A 26 9.63 3.28 5.67
N THR A 27 9.23 3.71 4.47
CA THR A 27 8.47 4.96 4.30
C THR A 27 7.09 4.80 4.90
N SER A 28 6.69 5.77 5.74
CA SER A 28 5.32 5.84 6.22
C SER A 28 4.42 6.42 5.12
N PHE A 29 3.45 5.63 4.67
CA PHE A 29 2.49 6.10 3.66
C PHE A 29 1.60 7.25 4.18
N ARG A 30 1.51 7.41 5.50
CA ARG A 30 0.81 8.51 6.16
C ARG A 30 1.58 9.82 6.15
N GLN A 31 2.89 9.76 5.94
CA GLN A 31 3.77 10.93 5.81
C GLN A 31 3.97 11.33 4.35
N ILE A 32 3.34 10.63 3.41
CA ILE A 32 3.30 11.05 2.02
C ILE A 32 2.55 12.39 1.96
N ASP A 33 3.18 13.41 1.39
CA ASP A 33 2.53 14.69 1.11
C ASP A 33 1.28 14.42 0.25
N ASP A 34 0.16 15.06 0.63
CA ASP A 34 -1.18 14.85 0.06
C ASP A 34 -1.89 13.53 0.39
N TRP A 35 -1.39 12.71 1.33
CA TRP A 35 -2.11 11.54 1.82
C TRP A 35 -3.53 11.90 2.33
N SER A 36 -4.55 11.30 1.72
CA SER A 36 -5.96 11.55 2.03
C SER A 36 -6.78 10.26 2.02
N SER A 37 -8.05 10.32 2.42
CA SER A 37 -8.96 9.18 2.35
C SER A 37 -9.09 8.61 0.93
N MET A 38 -8.87 9.43 -0.11
CA MET A 38 -8.84 8.97 -1.50
C MET A 38 -7.68 7.99 -1.74
N HIS A 39 -6.48 8.32 -1.24
CA HIS A 39 -5.29 7.48 -1.35
C HIS A 39 -5.50 6.13 -0.64
N ALA A 40 -6.13 6.15 0.53
CA ALA A 40 -6.50 4.93 1.24
C ALA A 40 -7.42 4.03 0.41
N LEU A 41 -8.41 4.59 -0.28
CA LEU A 41 -9.32 3.84 -1.14
C LEU A 41 -8.62 3.27 -2.37
N ILE A 42 -7.72 4.04 -3.01
CA ILE A 42 -6.91 3.58 -4.14
C ILE A 42 -6.07 2.36 -3.72
N ILE A 43 -5.40 2.43 -2.57
CA ILE A 43 -4.60 1.30 -2.05
C ILE A 43 -5.47 0.07 -1.78
N ILE A 44 -6.63 0.25 -1.13
CA ILE A 44 -7.56 -0.88 -0.87
C ILE A 44 -7.99 -1.50 -2.19
N ALA A 45 -8.44 -0.70 -3.16
CA ALA A 45 -8.93 -1.18 -4.44
C ALA A 45 -7.83 -1.85 -5.27
N LEU A 46 -6.61 -1.30 -5.28
CA LEU A 46 -5.44 -1.89 -5.92
C LEU A 46 -5.16 -3.28 -5.32
N ILE A 47 -5.15 -3.39 -4.00
CA ILE A 47 -4.82 -4.64 -3.32
C ILE A 47 -5.92 -5.69 -3.49
N ASP A 48 -7.18 -5.26 -3.45
CA ASP A 48 -8.33 -6.11 -3.73
C ASP A 48 -8.25 -6.65 -5.17
N SER A 49 -7.98 -5.79 -6.15
CA SER A 49 -7.84 -6.18 -7.56
C SER A 49 -6.61 -7.07 -7.85
N GLU A 50 -5.45 -6.75 -7.29
CA GLU A 50 -4.18 -7.44 -7.60
C GLU A 50 -3.96 -8.70 -6.77
N TYR A 51 -4.46 -8.72 -5.54
CA TYR A 51 -4.16 -9.76 -4.56
C TYR A 51 -5.40 -10.48 -4.02
N ASP A 52 -6.62 -10.07 -4.40
CA ASP A 52 -7.90 -10.60 -3.88
C ASP A 52 -7.97 -10.50 -2.35
N VAL A 53 -7.38 -9.43 -1.81
CA VAL A 53 -7.31 -9.16 -0.37
C VAL A 53 -8.04 -7.86 -0.04
N LEU A 54 -9.11 -7.99 0.72
CA LEU A 54 -9.87 -6.86 1.22
C LEU A 54 -9.24 -6.32 2.52
N LEU A 55 -8.58 -5.17 2.41
CA LEU A 55 -8.07 -4.43 3.56
C LEU A 55 -9.21 -3.73 4.29
N SER A 56 -9.29 -3.92 5.60
CA SER A 56 -10.22 -3.18 6.45
C SER A 56 -9.62 -1.84 6.89
N GLY A 57 -10.48 -0.91 7.32
CA GLY A 57 -10.02 0.33 7.94
C GLY A 57 -9.22 0.10 9.22
N GLU A 58 -9.35 -1.06 9.88
CA GLU A 58 -8.50 -1.44 11.02
C GLU A 58 -7.10 -1.83 10.57
N ASP A 59 -6.97 -2.60 9.48
CA ASP A 59 -5.69 -2.99 8.91
C ASP A 59 -4.87 -1.77 8.45
N LEU A 60 -5.54 -0.80 7.82
CA LEU A 60 -4.89 0.47 7.46
C LEU A 60 -4.50 1.27 8.71
N ARG A 61 -5.28 1.18 9.79
CA ARG A 61 -4.98 1.85 11.06
C ARG A 61 -3.74 1.27 11.73
N THR A 62 -3.58 -0.04 11.69
CA THR A 62 -2.44 -0.76 12.28
C THR A 62 -1.19 -0.69 11.42
N ALA A 63 -1.34 -0.51 10.09
CA ALA A 63 -0.22 -0.22 9.21
C ALA A 63 0.26 1.23 9.35
N GLU A 64 1.57 1.40 9.50
CA GLU A 64 2.21 2.72 9.47
C GLU A 64 3.12 2.87 8.27
N THR A 65 3.79 1.79 7.87
CA THR A 65 4.75 1.75 6.76
C THR A 65 4.25 0.91 5.58
N ILE A 66 4.87 1.09 4.41
CA ILE A 66 4.58 0.23 3.25
C ILE A 66 4.90 -1.24 3.57
N GLN A 67 5.95 -1.49 4.37
CA GLN A 67 6.32 -2.83 4.83
C GLN A 67 5.21 -3.48 5.68
N ASP A 68 4.59 -2.73 6.58
CA ASP A 68 3.48 -3.24 7.39
C ASP A 68 2.29 -3.61 6.50
N LEU A 69 1.96 -2.73 5.56
CA LEU A 69 0.86 -2.91 4.62
C LEU A 69 1.08 -4.19 3.78
N PHE A 70 2.30 -4.38 3.26
CA PHE A 70 2.71 -5.59 2.57
C PHE A 70 2.60 -6.85 3.46
N ASN A 71 3.03 -6.78 4.71
CA ASN A 71 2.96 -7.90 5.65
C ASN A 71 1.51 -8.29 5.97
N ILE A 72 0.61 -7.32 6.11
CA ILE A 72 -0.81 -7.58 6.36
C ILE A 72 -1.44 -8.28 5.15
N VAL A 73 -1.19 -7.77 3.94
CA VAL A 73 -1.68 -8.40 2.70
C VAL A 73 -1.17 -9.84 2.60
N LYS A 74 0.12 -10.04 2.87
CA LYS A 74 0.73 -11.38 2.88
C LYS A 74 0.07 -12.31 3.87
N THR A 75 -0.23 -11.83 5.07
CA THR A 75 -0.84 -12.62 6.13
C THR A 75 -2.28 -12.99 5.78
N LYS A 76 -3.05 -12.07 5.21
CA LYS A 76 -4.46 -12.30 4.84
C LYS A 76 -4.64 -13.21 3.64
N ARG A 77 -3.68 -13.22 2.71
CA ARG A 77 -3.69 -14.11 1.55
C ARG A 77 -3.27 -15.55 1.89
N SER A 78 -2.70 -15.78 3.07
CA SER A 78 -1.99 -17.01 3.41
C SER A 78 -2.89 -18.17 3.83
#